data_AF-A0A2E9RVJ5-F1
#
_entry.id   AF-A0A2E9RVJ5-F1
#
_cell.length_a   1.000
_cell.length_b   1.000
_cell.length_c   1.000
_cell.angle_alpha   90.00
_cell.angle_beta   90.00
_cell.angle_gamma   90.00
#
_symmetry.space_group_name_H-M   'P 1'
#
loop_
_entity.id
_entity.type
_entity.pdbx_description
1 polymer ?
#
loop_
_entity_poly.entity_id
_entity_poly.type
_entity_poly.pdbx_seq_one_letter_code
_entity_poly.pdbx_strand_id
1 'polypeptide(L)'
;MKKLFLTTSIYFLGAFSAQAEDKNIDHDVDIGTLHGQLRYSTEVFAVKPNSRVSVTLNNTDEMIHNWLLAKGGKVDLARIAESALKLGAEGMKQGFIPKDNAILASIGLVQPGKKRRITFTAPKEIGDYPYVCTFPGHSLTMRGVMKVSENPEKAIAQVNKIVAENTTPRNGVLEVGDAPRVVRVHVKDVDSGRSIAVGLPGGVNYLFDAEKLMVRFGWTGGFLNVAPDRKGRGGGTCRILGDKFEVGATEFPLRIGNPDKDPKVRFGGYSRLGNPAFLYEVDGAKVSQTVSGRPGTKALTYGFRVKNPSGDVYFLIKGDGFTVSSTAGKWSAKTSILKVPQKEAEEFFVSLEHQ
;
A
#
# COMPACT_ATOMS: atom_id res chain seq x y z
N MET A 1 -7.80 23.33 75.31
CA MET A 1 -6.55 22.70 74.83
C MET A 1 -6.73 22.32 73.37
N LYS A 2 -6.01 22.98 72.44
CA LYS A 2 -6.14 22.80 70.99
C LYS A 2 -5.55 21.45 70.56
N LYS A 3 -6.32 20.59 69.90
CA LYS A 3 -5.84 19.35 69.28
C LYS A 3 -5.18 19.68 67.94
N LEU A 4 -3.89 19.39 67.84
CA LEU A 4 -3.06 19.54 66.64
C LEU A 4 -3.31 18.32 65.74
N PHE A 5 -3.89 18.52 64.56
CA PHE A 5 -3.98 17.49 63.52
C PHE A 5 -2.69 17.50 62.70
N LEU A 6 -1.97 16.39 62.72
CA LEU A 6 -0.78 16.17 61.91
C LEU A 6 -1.23 15.56 60.57
N THR A 7 -1.23 16.35 59.49
CA THR A 7 -1.48 15.87 58.13
C THR A 7 -0.18 15.31 57.55
N THR A 8 -0.11 13.99 57.37
CA THR A 8 1.00 13.32 56.69
C THR A 8 0.80 13.41 55.18
N SER A 9 1.54 14.29 54.51
CA SER A 9 1.63 14.30 53.04
C SER A 9 2.49 13.13 52.57
N ILE A 10 1.87 12.15 51.92
CA ILE A 10 2.58 11.07 51.24
C ILE A 10 2.98 11.59 49.85
N TYR A 11 4.28 11.86 49.66
CA TYR A 11 4.84 12.09 48.33
C TYR A 11 5.00 10.75 47.61
N PHE A 12 4.17 10.50 46.59
CA PHE A 12 4.40 9.42 45.64
C PHE A 12 5.59 9.80 44.75
N LEU A 13 6.77 9.25 45.05
CA LEU A 13 7.92 9.29 44.14
C LEU A 13 7.57 8.42 42.92
N GLY A 14 7.17 9.05 41.82
CA GLY A 14 7.00 8.37 40.54
C GLY A 14 8.36 7.86 40.05
N ALA A 15 8.54 6.55 40.01
CA ALA A 15 9.69 5.93 39.37
C ALA A 15 9.61 6.19 37.85
N PHE A 16 10.38 7.17 37.38
CA PHE A 16 10.71 7.29 35.96
C PHE A 16 11.65 6.13 35.62
N SER A 17 11.12 5.07 35.03
CA SER A 17 11.94 4.04 34.40
C SER A 17 12.54 4.61 33.12
N ALA A 18 13.79 5.09 33.20
CA ALA A 18 14.62 5.30 32.04
C ALA A 18 14.86 3.94 31.36
N GLN A 19 14.34 3.77 30.15
CA GLN A 19 14.68 2.63 29.29
C GLN A 19 16.18 2.71 28.98
N ALA A 20 16.94 1.70 29.40
CA ALA A 20 18.36 1.61 29.10
C ALA A 20 18.60 1.58 27.58
N GLU A 21 19.39 2.53 27.08
CA GLU A 21 19.89 2.55 25.71
C GLU A 21 20.91 1.39 25.56
N ASP A 22 20.59 0.42 24.71
CA ASP A 22 21.45 -0.73 24.43
C ASP A 22 22.68 -0.24 23.65
N LYS A 23 23.84 -0.16 24.32
CA LYS A 23 25.07 0.51 23.82
C LYS A 23 25.77 -0.18 22.63
N ASN A 24 25.11 -1.08 21.91
CA ASN A 24 25.69 -1.86 20.82
C ASN A 24 24.72 -2.04 19.65
N ILE A 25 24.09 -0.95 19.20
CA ILE A 25 23.25 -0.90 17.99
C ILE A 25 24.03 -0.19 16.89
N ASP A 26 24.27 -0.87 15.77
CA ASP A 26 24.93 -0.29 14.60
C ASP A 26 23.97 0.56 13.75
N HIS A 27 22.69 0.18 13.73
CA HIS A 27 21.64 0.88 12.99
C HIS A 27 20.35 0.93 13.83
N ASP A 28 19.84 2.12 14.16
CA ASP A 28 18.50 2.31 14.75
C ASP A 28 17.57 2.90 13.68
N VAL A 29 16.50 2.18 13.36
CA VAL A 29 15.59 2.48 12.25
C VAL A 29 14.19 2.67 12.83
N ASP A 30 13.63 3.86 12.66
CA ASP A 30 12.22 4.13 12.93
C ASP A 30 11.40 3.88 11.65
N ILE A 31 10.40 3.01 11.75
CA ILE A 31 9.45 2.68 10.72
C ILE A 31 8.09 3.15 11.21
N GLY A 32 7.64 4.30 10.72
CA GLY A 32 6.31 4.83 10.96
C GLY A 32 5.26 4.18 10.06
N THR A 33 4.01 4.60 10.24
CA THR A 33 2.88 4.24 9.37
C THR A 33 2.32 5.47 8.67
N LEU A 34 1.92 5.32 7.41
CA LEU A 34 1.26 6.37 6.66
C LEU A 34 -0.25 6.23 6.83
N HIS A 35 -0.84 7.17 7.56
CA HIS A 35 -2.25 7.17 7.95
C HIS A 35 -3.21 6.83 6.79
N GLY A 36 -4.00 5.77 6.96
CA GLY A 36 -5.01 5.32 6.00
C GLY A 36 -4.46 4.82 4.66
N GLN A 37 -3.14 4.60 4.55
CA GLN A 37 -2.51 4.16 3.30
C GLN A 37 -2.06 2.72 3.33
N LEU A 38 -2.14 2.04 4.49
CA LEU A 38 -1.61 0.69 4.68
C LEU A 38 -0.16 0.60 4.17
N ARG A 39 0.67 1.56 4.55
CA ARG A 39 2.07 1.68 4.13
C ARG A 39 2.95 2.04 5.31
N TYR A 40 4.19 1.58 5.26
CA TYR A 40 5.23 2.07 6.15
C TYR A 40 5.75 3.42 5.65
N SER A 41 6.14 4.32 6.55
CA SER A 41 6.80 5.57 6.18
C SER A 41 8.21 5.34 5.64
N THR A 42 8.87 4.29 6.13
CA THR A 42 10.17 3.83 5.66
C THR A 42 9.92 2.59 4.83
N GLU A 43 10.08 2.68 3.51
CA GLU A 43 9.89 1.56 2.57
C GLU A 43 11.22 0.91 2.15
N VAL A 44 12.32 1.64 2.26
CA VAL A 44 13.66 1.11 2.05
C VAL A 44 14.59 1.67 3.12
N PHE A 45 15.37 0.79 3.74
CA PHE A 45 16.54 1.17 4.52
C PHE A 45 17.69 0.21 4.21
N ALA A 46 18.92 0.60 4.50
CA ALA A 46 20.09 -0.20 4.21
C ALA A 46 20.99 -0.33 5.43
N VAL A 47 21.61 -1.49 5.58
CA VAL A 47 22.46 -1.85 6.71
C VAL A 47 23.68 -2.63 6.22
N LYS A 48 24.75 -2.67 7.02
CA LYS A 48 25.92 -3.48 6.70
C LYS A 48 25.69 -4.96 7.02
N PRO A 49 26.39 -5.89 6.34
CA PRO A 49 26.37 -7.31 6.71
C PRO A 49 26.74 -7.52 8.18
N ASN A 50 26.05 -8.44 8.85
CA ASN A 50 26.25 -8.80 10.28
C ASN A 50 26.07 -7.66 11.29
N SER A 51 25.56 -6.51 10.88
CA SER A 51 25.31 -5.39 11.77
C SER A 51 24.15 -5.66 12.74
N ARG A 52 24.22 -5.09 13.93
CA ARG A 52 23.15 -5.16 14.93
C ARG A 52 22.14 -4.04 14.68
N VAL A 53 20.95 -4.43 14.26
CA VAL A 53 19.88 -3.53 13.81
C VAL A 53 18.77 -3.47 14.84
N SER A 54 18.39 -2.27 15.26
CA SER A 54 17.17 -1.97 15.99
C SER A 54 16.13 -1.44 15.01
N VAL A 55 14.95 -2.05 14.98
CA VAL A 55 13.80 -1.55 14.24
C VAL A 55 12.70 -1.21 15.23
N THR A 56 12.21 0.02 15.16
CA THR A 56 11.02 0.48 15.90
C THR A 56 9.87 0.64 14.92
N LEU A 57 8.78 -0.11 15.10
CA LEU A 57 7.51 0.16 14.42
C LEU A 57 6.74 1.17 15.27
N ASN A 58 6.56 2.38 14.74
CA ASN A 58 5.78 3.46 15.34
C ASN A 58 4.42 3.55 14.64
N ASN A 59 3.38 2.98 15.26
CA ASN A 59 2.05 2.96 14.66
C ASN A 59 1.30 4.26 14.97
N THR A 60 1.36 5.20 14.04
CA THR A 60 0.60 6.45 14.05
C THR A 60 -0.72 6.37 13.26
N ASP A 61 -1.10 5.17 12.81
CA ASP A 61 -2.36 4.92 12.10
C ASP A 61 -3.48 4.54 13.08
N GLU A 62 -4.71 4.53 12.58
CA GLU A 62 -5.91 4.09 13.32
C GLU A 62 -6.11 2.57 13.26
N MET A 63 -5.29 1.87 12.47
CA MET A 63 -5.33 0.42 12.27
C MET A 63 -4.23 -0.31 13.07
N ILE A 64 -4.41 -1.61 13.31
CA ILE A 64 -3.40 -2.46 13.96
C ILE A 64 -2.40 -2.94 12.92
N HIS A 65 -1.10 -2.84 13.23
CA HIS A 65 -0.05 -3.30 12.32
C HIS A 65 0.94 -4.21 13.05
N ASN A 66 1.59 -5.08 12.30
CA ASN A 66 2.76 -5.85 12.74
C ASN A 66 3.86 -5.63 11.70
N TRP A 67 5.06 -6.16 11.94
CA TRP A 67 6.17 -6.07 11.01
C TRP A 67 6.95 -7.38 11.03
N LEU A 68 7.31 -7.93 9.88
CA LEU A 68 8.20 -9.09 9.80
C LEU A 68 9.21 -8.88 8.68
N LEU A 69 10.44 -9.34 8.90
CA LEU A 69 11.52 -9.38 7.92
C LEU A 69 11.72 -10.81 7.42
N ALA A 70 11.88 -10.98 6.11
CA ALA A 70 12.08 -12.29 5.49
C ALA A 70 13.40 -12.40 4.72
N LYS A 71 13.94 -13.64 4.63
CA LYS A 71 15.10 -13.99 3.81
C LYS A 71 14.80 -13.97 2.31
N GLY A 72 13.56 -14.27 1.96
CA GLY A 72 13.15 -14.60 0.60
C GLY A 72 12.48 -13.47 -0.16
N GLY A 73 12.27 -13.66 -1.46
CA GLY A 73 11.62 -12.68 -2.34
C GLY A 73 10.10 -12.75 -2.31
N LYS A 74 9.47 -12.42 -3.44
CA LYS A 74 8.00 -12.29 -3.55
C LYS A 74 7.23 -13.57 -3.23
N VAL A 75 7.80 -14.73 -3.57
CA VAL A 75 7.19 -16.05 -3.36
C VAL A 75 7.07 -16.34 -1.86
N ASP A 76 8.14 -16.12 -1.11
CA ASP A 76 8.15 -16.33 0.34
C ASP A 76 7.21 -15.38 1.07
N LEU A 77 7.18 -14.10 0.69
CA LEU A 77 6.22 -13.16 1.28
C LEU A 77 4.77 -13.55 1.03
N ALA A 78 4.43 -14.06 -0.17
CA ALA A 78 3.08 -14.53 -0.47
C ALA A 78 2.71 -15.72 0.44
N ARG A 79 3.59 -16.71 0.51
CA ARG A 79 3.42 -17.91 1.33
C ARG A 79 3.29 -17.57 2.83
N ILE A 80 4.11 -16.64 3.32
CA ILE A 80 4.05 -16.14 4.70
C ILE A 80 2.71 -15.42 4.93
N ALA A 81 2.29 -14.52 4.04
CA ALA A 81 1.02 -13.79 4.19
C ALA A 81 -0.18 -14.74 4.18
N GLU A 82 -0.21 -15.72 3.27
CA GLU A 82 -1.26 -16.73 3.22
C GLU A 82 -1.27 -17.59 4.49
N SER A 83 -0.10 -17.98 4.99
CA SER A 83 0.02 -18.75 6.24
C SER A 83 -0.44 -17.95 7.45
N ALA A 84 -0.18 -16.64 7.47
CA ALA A 84 -0.67 -15.73 8.51
C ALA A 84 -2.21 -15.65 8.52
N LEU A 85 -2.85 -15.58 7.34
CA LEU A 85 -4.30 -15.62 7.22
C LEU A 85 -4.88 -16.93 7.74
N LYS A 86 -4.23 -18.06 7.45
CA LYS A 86 -4.63 -19.40 7.91
C LYS A 86 -4.60 -19.58 9.43
N LEU A 87 -3.95 -18.68 10.18
CA LEU A 87 -3.99 -18.69 11.65
C LEU A 87 -5.40 -18.41 12.20
N GLY A 88 -6.28 -17.77 11.42
CA GLY A 88 -7.66 -17.50 11.80
C GLY A 88 -7.76 -16.80 13.16
N ALA A 89 -8.66 -17.30 14.02
CA ALA A 89 -8.90 -16.74 15.35
C ALA A 89 -7.64 -16.72 16.25
N GLU A 90 -6.73 -17.68 16.08
CA GLU A 90 -5.48 -17.72 16.86
C GLU A 90 -4.44 -16.69 16.39
N GLY A 91 -4.64 -16.09 15.22
CA GLY A 91 -3.79 -15.04 14.69
C GLY A 91 -3.65 -13.85 15.63
N MET A 92 -4.71 -13.48 16.36
CA MET A 92 -4.65 -12.39 17.34
C MET A 92 -3.67 -12.66 18.49
N LYS A 93 -3.60 -13.91 18.98
CA LYS A 93 -2.64 -14.30 20.03
C LYS A 93 -1.23 -14.44 19.48
N GLN A 94 -1.10 -14.90 18.24
CA GLN A 94 0.19 -15.10 17.57
C GLN A 94 0.72 -13.84 16.87
N GLY A 95 0.02 -12.72 17.01
CA GLY A 95 0.37 -11.46 16.37
C GLY A 95 0.33 -11.49 14.83
N PHE A 96 -0.39 -12.44 14.26
CA PHE A 96 -0.42 -12.80 12.84
C PHE A 96 0.96 -13.15 12.26
N ILE A 97 1.81 -13.79 13.07
CA ILE A 97 3.13 -14.24 12.64
C ILE A 97 3.13 -15.76 12.54
N PRO A 98 3.06 -16.33 11.32
CA PRO A 98 3.04 -17.77 11.15
C PRO A 98 4.43 -18.36 11.43
N LYS A 99 4.48 -19.67 11.67
CA LYS A 99 5.75 -20.40 11.73
C LYS A 99 6.30 -20.56 10.31
N ASP A 100 7.47 -19.99 10.06
CA ASP A 100 8.13 -20.04 8.76
C ASP A 100 9.63 -19.83 8.89
N ASN A 101 10.43 -20.69 8.26
CA ASN A 101 11.89 -20.60 8.31
C ASN A 101 12.44 -19.39 7.53
N ALA A 102 11.64 -18.79 6.65
CA ALA A 102 12.03 -17.59 5.94
C ALA A 102 11.91 -16.31 6.79
N ILE A 103 11.23 -16.34 7.95
CA ILE A 103 11.09 -15.18 8.83
C ILE A 103 12.37 -15.02 9.67
N LEU A 104 13.03 -13.87 9.53
CA LEU A 104 14.30 -13.57 10.19
C LEU A 104 14.13 -12.78 11.49
N ALA A 105 13.16 -11.86 11.51
CA ALA A 105 12.86 -11.02 12.66
C ALA A 105 11.41 -10.55 12.57
N SER A 106 10.78 -10.23 13.70
CA SER A 106 9.43 -9.68 13.67
C SER A 106 9.02 -8.90 14.91
N ILE A 107 8.11 -7.95 14.71
CA ILE A 107 7.36 -7.24 15.72
C ILE A 107 5.91 -7.71 15.57
N GLY A 108 5.34 -8.29 16.63
CA GLY A 108 3.92 -8.66 16.65
C GLY A 108 2.99 -7.43 16.58
N LEU A 109 1.71 -7.62 16.83
CA LEU A 109 0.73 -6.53 16.73
C LEU A 109 1.10 -5.30 17.58
N VAL A 110 0.99 -4.14 16.96
CA VAL A 110 1.19 -2.79 17.48
C VAL A 110 -0.14 -2.06 17.31
N GLN A 111 -0.74 -1.70 18.43
CA GLN A 111 -2.01 -0.98 18.47
C GLN A 111 -1.86 0.47 17.99
N PRO A 112 -2.97 1.12 17.57
CA PRO A 112 -2.98 2.55 17.24
C PRO A 112 -2.33 3.41 18.33
N GLY A 113 -1.48 4.35 17.92
CA GLY A 113 -0.74 5.26 18.80
C GLY A 113 0.33 4.59 19.67
N LYS A 114 0.67 3.32 19.41
CA LYS A 114 1.72 2.58 20.13
C LYS A 114 2.95 2.36 19.26
N LYS A 115 4.06 2.06 19.93
CA LYS A 115 5.30 1.65 19.27
C LYS A 115 5.84 0.37 19.90
N ARG A 116 6.50 -0.45 19.09
CA ARG A 116 7.26 -1.62 19.56
C ARG A 116 8.58 -1.68 18.83
N ARG A 117 9.59 -2.26 19.48
CA ARG A 117 10.96 -2.36 18.98
C ARG A 117 11.41 -3.82 18.97
N ILE A 118 12.21 -4.20 17.99
CA ILE A 118 12.99 -5.43 17.97
C ILE A 118 14.45 -5.13 17.62
N THR A 119 15.36 -5.93 18.16
CA THR A 119 16.77 -5.94 17.77
C THR A 119 17.12 -7.29 17.16
N PHE A 120 17.84 -7.29 16.05
CA PHE A 120 18.31 -8.50 15.37
C PHE A 120 19.66 -8.26 14.70
N THR A 121 20.32 -9.34 14.29
CA THR A 121 21.55 -9.27 13.49
C THR A 121 21.17 -9.36 12.01
N ALA A 122 21.60 -8.37 11.22
CA ALA A 122 21.42 -8.38 9.78
C ALA A 122 22.12 -9.58 9.14
N PRO A 123 21.55 -10.20 8.09
CA PRO A 123 22.20 -11.29 7.37
C PRO A 123 23.59 -10.93 6.86
N LYS A 124 24.45 -11.95 6.70
CA LYS A 124 25.77 -11.80 6.08
C LYS A 124 25.69 -11.63 4.57
N GLU A 125 24.72 -12.26 3.93
CA GLU A 125 24.55 -12.25 2.48
C GLU A 125 24.05 -10.87 2.02
N ILE A 126 24.82 -10.20 1.18
CA ILE A 126 24.41 -8.94 0.52
C ILE A 126 23.18 -9.20 -0.34
N GLY A 127 22.17 -8.34 -0.24
CA GLY A 127 20.94 -8.52 -0.98
C GLY A 127 19.76 -7.77 -0.39
N ASP A 128 18.59 -8.06 -0.95
CA ASP A 128 17.33 -7.44 -0.61
C ASP A 128 16.52 -8.37 0.30
N TYR A 129 16.16 -7.88 1.47
CA TYR A 129 15.41 -8.60 2.49
C TYR A 129 14.10 -7.87 2.73
N PRO A 130 12.98 -8.37 2.17
CA PRO A 130 11.73 -7.67 2.29
C PRO A 130 11.17 -7.80 3.70
N TYR A 131 10.44 -6.76 4.10
CA TYR A 131 9.59 -6.79 5.27
C TYR A 131 8.14 -6.47 4.91
N VAL A 132 7.20 -6.95 5.72
CA VAL A 132 5.77 -6.87 5.43
C VAL A 132 4.94 -6.84 6.71
N CYS A 133 3.76 -6.21 6.67
CA CYS A 133 2.71 -6.40 7.67
C CYS A 133 1.82 -7.59 7.25
N THR A 134 1.69 -8.62 8.08
CA THR A 134 0.82 -9.78 7.85
C THR A 134 -0.49 -9.74 8.61
N PHE A 135 -0.80 -8.61 9.26
CA PHE A 135 -2.17 -8.40 9.72
C PHE A 135 -3.13 -8.57 8.53
N PRO A 136 -4.27 -9.25 8.69
CA PRO A 136 -5.13 -9.62 7.56
C PRO A 136 -5.44 -8.43 6.64
N GLY A 137 -5.15 -8.60 5.34
CA GLY A 137 -5.37 -7.57 4.31
C GLY A 137 -4.23 -6.56 4.12
N HIS A 138 -3.27 -6.45 5.05
CA HIS A 138 -2.25 -5.39 5.00
C HIS A 138 -1.02 -5.74 4.14
N SER A 139 -0.72 -7.03 3.96
CA SER A 139 0.50 -7.52 3.30
C SER A 139 0.63 -7.14 1.83
N LEU A 140 -0.45 -6.62 1.25
CA LEU A 140 -0.54 -6.22 -0.14
C LEU A 140 0.10 -4.84 -0.40
N THR A 141 0.09 -3.95 0.57
CA THR A 141 0.59 -2.57 0.40
C THR A 141 1.63 -2.23 1.46
N MET A 142 1.53 -2.85 2.63
CA MET A 142 2.34 -2.52 3.78
C MET A 142 3.61 -3.37 3.79
N ARG A 143 4.53 -3.03 2.89
CA ARG A 143 5.77 -3.76 2.64
C ARG A 143 6.93 -2.78 2.45
N GLY A 144 8.15 -3.28 2.62
CA GLY A 144 9.37 -2.54 2.28
C GLY A 144 10.55 -3.50 2.15
N VAL A 145 11.75 -2.96 2.00
CA VAL A 145 12.98 -3.74 1.80
C VAL A 145 14.10 -3.21 2.67
N MET A 146 14.68 -4.07 3.48
CA MET A 146 16.00 -3.86 4.05
C MET A 146 17.06 -4.32 3.06
N LYS A 147 17.99 -3.45 2.69
CA LYS A 147 19.14 -3.82 1.86
C LYS A 147 20.35 -4.12 2.74
N VAL A 148 20.93 -5.29 2.60
CA VAL A 148 22.25 -5.60 3.18
C VAL A 148 23.30 -5.22 2.13
N SER A 149 24.19 -4.28 2.46
CA SER A 149 25.20 -3.76 1.54
C SER A 149 26.46 -3.29 2.27
N GLU A 150 27.63 -3.43 1.65
CA GLU A 150 28.88 -2.85 2.14
C GLU A 150 28.85 -1.31 2.20
N ASN A 151 28.01 -0.68 1.36
CA ASN A 151 27.82 0.76 1.34
C ASN A 151 26.32 1.11 1.40
N PRO A 152 25.73 1.16 2.61
CA PRO A 152 24.31 1.47 2.80
C PRO A 152 23.88 2.80 2.19
N GLU A 153 24.67 3.87 2.35
CA GLU A 153 24.34 5.19 1.80
C GLU A 153 24.25 5.16 0.28
N LYS A 154 25.20 4.50 -0.39
CA LYS A 154 25.17 4.33 -1.85
C LYS A 154 24.00 3.45 -2.29
N ALA A 155 23.67 2.40 -1.54
CA ALA A 155 22.53 1.54 -1.84
C ALA A 155 21.21 2.33 -1.78
N ILE A 156 21.05 3.21 -0.79
CA ILE A 156 19.90 4.13 -0.70
C ILE A 156 19.94 5.19 -1.81
N ALA A 157 21.09 5.81 -2.06
CA ALA A 157 21.23 6.82 -3.10
C ALA A 157 20.97 6.26 -4.50
N GLN A 158 21.30 4.99 -4.77
CA GLN A 158 20.97 4.32 -6.04
C GLN A 158 19.47 4.10 -6.20
N VAL A 159 18.78 3.70 -5.12
CA VAL A 159 17.31 3.63 -5.10
C VAL A 159 16.72 5.02 -5.38
N ASN A 160 17.23 6.06 -4.73
CA ASN A 160 16.74 7.44 -4.89
C ASN A 160 17.14 8.09 -6.23
N LYS A 161 18.24 7.67 -6.86
CA LYS A 161 18.73 8.20 -8.15
C LYS A 161 18.00 7.62 -9.35
N ILE A 162 17.50 6.39 -9.25
CA ILE A 162 16.52 5.81 -10.21
C ILE A 162 15.20 6.62 -10.16
N VAL A 163 15.05 7.48 -9.16
CA VAL A 163 13.82 8.07 -8.66
C VAL A 163 13.84 9.61 -8.74
N ALA A 164 14.81 10.23 -9.43
CA ALA A 164 14.95 11.69 -9.42
C ALA A 164 13.64 12.43 -9.77
N GLU A 165 13.13 13.17 -8.78
CA GLU A 165 11.94 13.98 -8.84
C GLU A 165 12.11 15.09 -9.90
N ASN A 166 11.11 15.23 -10.77
CA ASN A 166 10.84 16.48 -11.50
C ASN A 166 11.79 16.91 -12.63
N THR A 167 12.33 15.99 -13.41
CA THR A 167 12.65 16.32 -14.81
C THR A 167 11.92 15.40 -15.78
N THR A 168 11.55 15.97 -16.93
CA THR A 168 11.32 15.16 -18.12
C THR A 168 12.70 14.96 -18.70
N PRO A 169 13.27 13.75 -18.65
CA PRO A 169 14.58 13.53 -19.25
C PRO A 169 14.46 13.82 -20.76
N ARG A 170 15.56 14.21 -21.41
CA ARG A 170 15.58 14.64 -22.83
C ARG A 170 14.95 13.62 -23.80
N ASN A 171 14.83 12.36 -23.40
CA ASN A 171 14.21 11.27 -24.17
C ASN A 171 12.68 11.17 -24.00
N GLY A 172 12.07 12.01 -23.15
CA GLY A 172 10.63 12.02 -22.85
C GLY A 172 10.14 10.84 -22.02
N VAL A 173 11.02 10.11 -21.32
CA VAL A 173 10.64 9.00 -20.45
C VAL A 173 10.41 9.50 -19.02
N LEU A 174 9.17 9.43 -18.53
CA LEU A 174 8.88 9.69 -17.13
C LEU A 174 9.14 8.42 -16.31
N GLU A 175 9.99 8.56 -15.31
CA GLU A 175 10.27 7.52 -14.30
C GLU A 175 9.45 7.78 -13.04
N VAL A 176 9.24 6.73 -12.24
CA VAL A 176 8.51 6.78 -10.97
C VAL A 176 9.51 6.72 -9.84
N GLY A 177 9.31 7.62 -8.89
CA GLY A 177 10.16 7.79 -7.74
C GLY A 177 9.91 6.78 -6.60
N ASP A 178 10.33 7.19 -5.41
CA ASP A 178 9.91 6.72 -4.10
C ASP A 178 8.49 7.21 -3.76
N ALA A 179 8.02 8.25 -4.46
CA ALA A 179 6.64 8.71 -4.43
C ALA A 179 5.85 8.35 -5.70
N PRO A 180 4.53 8.06 -5.57
CA PRO A 180 3.65 7.91 -6.71
C PRO A 180 3.67 9.12 -7.64
N ARG A 181 3.71 8.85 -8.94
CA ARG A 181 3.67 9.88 -9.99
C ARG A 181 2.32 9.86 -10.68
N VAL A 182 1.62 10.99 -10.68
CA VAL A 182 0.29 11.14 -11.32
C VAL A 182 0.38 12.10 -12.49
N VAL A 183 0.01 11.64 -13.69
CA VAL A 183 0.11 12.41 -14.93
C VAL A 183 -1.18 12.30 -15.73
N ARG A 184 -1.79 13.44 -16.08
CA ARG A 184 -2.87 13.48 -17.07
C ARG A 184 -2.30 13.28 -18.46
N VAL A 185 -2.80 12.29 -19.19
CA VAL A 185 -2.20 11.88 -20.47
C VAL A 185 -3.24 11.31 -21.42
N HIS A 186 -2.97 11.41 -22.72
CA HIS A 186 -3.64 10.59 -23.72
C HIS A 186 -2.73 9.42 -24.05
N VAL A 187 -3.20 8.18 -23.82
CA VAL A 187 -2.40 6.98 -24.10
C VAL A 187 -2.79 6.43 -25.46
N LYS A 188 -1.79 5.99 -26.23
CA LYS A 188 -2.01 5.39 -27.55
C LYS A 188 -2.95 4.19 -27.42
N ASP A 189 -3.89 4.08 -28.36
CA ASP A 189 -4.86 2.98 -28.44
C ASP A 189 -5.82 2.90 -27.23
N VAL A 190 -5.97 4.01 -26.49
CA VAL A 190 -6.96 4.17 -25.42
C VAL A 190 -7.94 5.27 -25.79
N ASP A 191 -9.21 4.88 -25.97
CA ASP A 191 -10.30 5.81 -26.21
C ASP A 191 -10.77 6.46 -24.91
N SER A 192 -10.04 7.49 -24.46
CA SER A 192 -10.35 8.26 -23.25
C SER A 192 -9.78 9.67 -23.35
N GLY A 193 -10.65 10.69 -23.26
CA GLY A 193 -10.22 12.09 -23.22
C GLY A 193 -9.74 12.55 -21.84
N ARG A 194 -9.84 11.70 -20.81
CA ARG A 194 -9.57 12.06 -19.40
C ARG A 194 -8.75 11.02 -18.65
N SER A 195 -7.80 10.42 -19.35
CA SER A 195 -6.89 9.44 -18.78
C SER A 195 -5.87 10.05 -17.82
N ILE A 196 -5.66 9.35 -16.71
CA ILE A 196 -4.70 9.69 -15.66
C ILE A 196 -3.82 8.46 -15.44
N ALA A 197 -2.57 8.55 -15.88
CA ALA A 197 -1.57 7.53 -15.61
C ALA A 197 -1.01 7.74 -14.19
N VAL A 198 -1.02 6.68 -13.41
CA VAL A 198 -0.40 6.65 -12.09
C VAL A 198 0.69 5.61 -12.08
N GLY A 199 1.90 6.03 -11.76
CA GLY A 199 3.01 5.13 -11.54
C GLY A 199 3.29 5.04 -10.05
N LEU A 200 3.31 3.82 -9.52
CA LEU A 200 3.57 3.55 -8.10
C LEU A 200 5.03 3.11 -7.90
N PRO A 201 5.62 3.45 -6.75
CA PRO A 201 6.90 2.89 -6.34
C PRO A 201 6.89 1.36 -6.45
N GLY A 202 8.00 0.78 -6.91
CA GLY A 202 8.11 -0.67 -7.15
C GLY A 202 7.62 -1.14 -8.52
N GLY A 203 7.36 -0.22 -9.45
CA GLY A 203 7.23 -0.52 -10.89
C GLY A 203 5.91 -1.16 -11.29
N VAL A 204 4.84 -0.90 -10.52
CA VAL A 204 3.46 -1.18 -10.95
C VAL A 204 2.78 0.13 -11.25
N ASN A 205 2.10 0.19 -12.37
CA ASN A 205 1.46 1.39 -12.86
C ASN A 205 0.04 1.05 -13.30
N TYR A 206 -0.85 2.05 -13.36
CA TYR A 206 -2.21 1.86 -13.85
C TYR A 206 -2.74 3.11 -14.55
N LEU A 207 -3.75 2.90 -15.39
CA LEU A 207 -4.42 3.97 -16.12
C LEU A 207 -5.84 4.13 -15.59
N PHE A 208 -6.10 5.23 -14.88
CA PHE A 208 -7.44 5.60 -14.44
C PHE A 208 -8.13 6.46 -15.51
N ASP A 209 -9.36 6.12 -15.82
CA ASP A 209 -10.23 6.88 -16.71
C ASP A 209 -11.22 7.71 -15.88
N ALA A 210 -11.05 9.03 -15.89
CA ALA A 210 -11.92 9.92 -15.12
C ALA A 210 -13.27 10.24 -15.81
N GLU A 211 -13.48 9.82 -17.06
CA GLU A 211 -14.78 9.90 -17.72
C GLU A 211 -15.66 8.70 -17.35
N LYS A 212 -15.06 7.52 -17.30
CA LYS A 212 -15.75 6.25 -17.01
C LYS A 212 -15.57 5.74 -15.58
N LEU A 213 -14.85 6.49 -14.75
CA LEU A 213 -14.52 6.20 -13.35
C LEU A 213 -13.96 4.79 -13.13
N MET A 214 -13.10 4.32 -14.04
CA MET A 214 -12.58 2.96 -14.02
C MET A 214 -11.06 2.93 -14.14
N VAL A 215 -10.43 1.89 -13.59
CA VAL A 215 -9.06 1.55 -13.98
C VAL A 215 -9.15 0.70 -15.25
N ARG A 216 -8.54 1.17 -16.32
CA ARG A 216 -8.59 0.52 -17.64
C ARG A 216 -7.71 -0.72 -17.69
N PHE A 217 -6.50 -0.61 -17.17
CA PHE A 217 -5.50 -1.68 -17.12
C PHE A 217 -4.35 -1.27 -16.19
N GLY A 218 -3.54 -2.26 -15.82
CA GLY A 218 -2.25 -2.04 -15.17
C GLY A 218 -1.09 -2.36 -16.13
N TRP A 219 0.12 -1.95 -15.77
CA TRP A 219 1.34 -2.47 -16.39
C TRP A 219 2.50 -2.50 -15.40
N THR A 220 3.41 -3.45 -15.60
CA THR A 220 4.64 -3.57 -14.81
C THR A 220 5.86 -3.08 -15.58
N GLY A 221 6.83 -2.49 -14.90
CA GLY A 221 8.06 -1.98 -15.51
C GLY A 221 8.11 -0.45 -15.54
N GLY A 222 8.69 0.09 -16.61
CA GLY A 222 8.80 1.53 -16.82
C GLY A 222 7.43 2.21 -16.91
N PHE A 223 7.39 3.49 -16.54
CA PHE A 223 6.12 4.19 -16.41
C PHE A 223 5.59 4.69 -17.76
N LEU A 224 6.15 5.77 -18.32
CA LEU A 224 5.54 6.40 -19.48
C LEU A 224 6.53 7.12 -20.38
N ASN A 225 6.40 6.97 -21.69
CA ASN A 225 7.02 7.86 -22.66
C ASN A 225 6.01 8.92 -23.12
N VAL A 226 6.33 10.18 -22.81
CA VAL A 226 5.55 11.38 -23.12
C VAL A 226 6.17 12.23 -24.22
N ALA A 227 7.24 11.76 -24.87
CA ALA A 227 7.91 12.51 -25.95
C ALA A 227 6.94 12.93 -27.07
N PRO A 228 6.02 12.07 -27.56
CA PRO A 228 5.10 12.47 -28.64
C PRO A 228 4.11 13.56 -28.21
N ASP A 229 3.63 13.50 -26.96
CA ASP A 229 2.69 14.47 -26.37
C ASP A 229 3.31 15.86 -26.21
N ARG A 230 4.64 15.94 -26.08
CA ARG A 230 5.37 17.18 -25.78
C ARG A 230 6.14 17.73 -26.97
N LYS A 231 6.04 17.10 -28.14
CA LYS A 231 6.71 17.54 -29.36
C LYS A 231 5.94 18.70 -30.01
N GLY A 232 6.62 19.79 -30.34
CA GLY A 232 6.01 20.93 -31.05
C GLY A 232 4.87 21.57 -30.26
N ARG A 233 3.67 21.62 -30.84
CA ARG A 233 2.45 22.14 -30.18
C ARG A 233 1.78 21.12 -29.23
N GLY A 234 2.34 19.92 -29.12
CA GLY A 234 1.84 18.84 -28.29
C GLY A 234 0.61 18.13 -28.84
N GLY A 235 -0.01 17.26 -28.02
CA GLY A 235 -1.23 16.52 -28.37
C GLY A 235 -1.01 15.16 -29.03
N GLY A 236 0.24 14.71 -29.14
CA GLY A 236 0.54 13.32 -29.51
C GLY A 236 0.20 12.34 -28.38
N THR A 237 0.08 11.05 -28.71
CA THR A 237 -0.23 10.02 -27.71
C THR A 237 1.00 9.52 -26.98
N CYS A 238 0.89 9.42 -25.66
CA CYS A 238 1.88 8.81 -24.78
C CYS A 238 1.89 7.29 -24.95
N ARG A 239 3.01 6.64 -24.59
CA ARG A 239 3.16 5.18 -24.64
C ARG A 239 3.55 4.66 -23.26
N ILE A 240 2.88 3.61 -22.79
CA ILE A 240 3.33 2.89 -21.60
C ILE A 240 4.66 2.20 -21.88
N LEU A 241 5.46 2.01 -20.83
CA LEU A 241 6.80 1.43 -20.93
C LEU A 241 6.91 0.14 -20.13
N GLY A 242 6.12 -0.88 -20.49
CA GLY A 242 6.19 -2.15 -19.79
C GLY A 242 5.12 -3.13 -20.22
N ASP A 243 4.99 -4.19 -19.44
CA ASP A 243 4.07 -5.30 -19.74
C ASP A 243 2.68 -4.97 -19.22
N LYS A 244 1.77 -4.67 -20.14
CA LYS A 244 0.36 -4.45 -19.85
C LYS A 244 -0.30 -5.71 -19.31
N PHE A 245 -1.20 -5.55 -18.36
CA PHE A 245 -2.08 -6.60 -17.88
C PHE A 245 -3.50 -6.08 -17.66
N GLU A 246 -4.48 -6.94 -17.90
CA GLU A 246 -5.88 -6.63 -17.74
C GLU A 246 -6.29 -6.63 -16.26
N VAL A 247 -7.28 -5.82 -15.93
CA VAL A 247 -7.79 -5.63 -14.55
C VAL A 247 -9.29 -5.85 -14.45
N GLY A 248 -9.85 -6.47 -15.50
CA GLY A 248 -11.26 -6.68 -15.71
C GLY A 248 -12.07 -5.39 -15.76
N ALA A 249 -11.56 -4.40 -16.50
CA ALA A 249 -12.18 -3.08 -16.59
C ALA A 249 -13.63 -3.16 -17.10
N THR A 250 -14.51 -2.46 -16.39
CA THR A 250 -15.89 -2.24 -16.80
C THR A 250 -16.25 -0.78 -16.56
N GLU A 251 -17.06 -0.21 -17.45
CA GLU A 251 -17.41 1.20 -17.37
C GLU A 251 -18.26 1.44 -16.13
N PHE A 252 -17.83 2.41 -15.32
CA PHE A 252 -18.37 2.67 -14.00
C PHE A 252 -18.37 1.36 -13.18
N PRO A 253 -17.27 0.88 -12.62
CA PRO A 253 -17.26 -0.43 -11.96
C PRO A 253 -18.03 -0.43 -10.63
N LEU A 254 -18.20 0.72 -9.99
CA LEU A 254 -18.94 0.85 -8.74
C LEU A 254 -20.43 1.17 -9.02
N ARG A 255 -21.35 0.40 -8.43
CA ARG A 255 -22.82 0.59 -8.50
C ARG A 255 -23.40 0.68 -7.10
N ILE A 256 -24.52 1.39 -6.93
CA ILE A 256 -25.20 1.51 -5.63
C ILE A 256 -26.67 1.08 -5.78
N GLY A 257 -27.10 0.17 -4.91
CA GLY A 257 -28.46 -0.36 -4.83
C GLY A 257 -28.84 -1.35 -5.93
N ASN A 258 -28.44 -1.10 -7.18
CA ASN A 258 -28.72 -1.99 -8.31
C ASN A 258 -27.48 -2.16 -9.21
N PRO A 259 -26.90 -3.38 -9.32
CA PRO A 259 -25.71 -3.62 -10.13
C PRO A 259 -25.96 -3.52 -11.65
N ASP A 260 -27.21 -3.70 -12.10
CA ASP A 260 -27.55 -3.75 -13.53
C ASP A 260 -27.92 -2.37 -14.11
N LYS A 261 -27.96 -1.33 -13.26
CA LYS A 261 -28.35 0.02 -13.65
C LYS A 261 -27.13 0.93 -13.74
N ASP A 262 -26.97 1.62 -14.86
CA ASP A 262 -25.91 2.62 -15.00
C ASP A 262 -26.09 3.78 -14.00
N PRO A 263 -25.03 4.14 -13.26
CA PRO A 263 -25.10 5.12 -12.20
C PRO A 263 -25.02 6.54 -12.75
N LYS A 264 -25.56 7.48 -12.01
CA LYS A 264 -25.23 8.89 -12.19
C LYS A 264 -23.89 9.16 -11.53
N VAL A 265 -22.92 9.65 -12.31
CA VAL A 265 -21.56 9.84 -11.83
C VAL A 265 -21.05 11.26 -12.00
N ARG A 266 -20.11 11.64 -11.12
CA ARG A 266 -19.40 12.91 -11.24
C ARG A 266 -17.97 12.77 -10.72
N PHE A 267 -16.99 12.99 -11.59
CA PHE A 267 -15.59 13.05 -11.16
C PHE A 267 -15.32 14.33 -10.36
N GLY A 268 -14.77 14.20 -9.16
CA GLY A 268 -14.47 15.30 -8.25
C GLY A 268 -12.99 15.70 -8.21
N GLY A 269 -12.08 14.87 -8.72
CA GLY A 269 -10.64 15.13 -8.75
C GLY A 269 -9.82 14.00 -8.14
N TYR A 270 -8.58 14.30 -7.78
CA TYR A 270 -7.69 13.33 -7.16
C TYR A 270 -6.67 14.01 -6.24
N SER A 271 -6.27 13.31 -5.18
CA SER A 271 -5.13 13.67 -4.34
C SER A 271 -3.82 13.19 -4.98
N ARG A 272 -2.75 13.96 -4.78
CA ARG A 272 -1.36 13.57 -5.10
C ARG A 272 -0.54 13.27 -3.84
N LEU A 273 -1.15 13.34 -2.66
CA LEU A 273 -0.49 13.03 -1.40
C LEU A 273 -0.51 11.52 -1.16
N GLY A 274 0.63 10.96 -0.76
CA GLY A 274 0.73 9.54 -0.43
C GLY A 274 0.34 8.64 -1.61
N ASN A 275 -0.46 7.60 -1.36
CA ASN A 275 -1.13 6.85 -2.41
C ASN A 275 -2.27 7.70 -3.05
N PRO A 276 -2.23 8.00 -4.36
CA PRO A 276 -3.25 8.81 -5.01
C PRO A 276 -4.66 8.27 -4.78
N ALA A 277 -5.54 9.15 -4.31
CA ALA A 277 -6.95 8.86 -4.12
C ALA A 277 -7.78 9.62 -5.15
N PHE A 278 -8.59 8.91 -5.93
CA PHE A 278 -9.57 9.47 -6.85
C PHE A 278 -10.87 9.72 -6.10
N LEU A 279 -11.38 10.93 -6.23
CA LEU A 279 -12.57 11.39 -5.54
C LEU A 279 -13.67 11.59 -6.57
N TYR A 280 -14.81 10.94 -6.36
CA TYR A 280 -15.95 11.03 -7.28
C TYR A 280 -17.26 10.72 -6.57
N GLU A 281 -18.37 10.95 -7.26
CA GLU A 281 -19.72 10.60 -6.78
C GLU A 281 -20.34 9.53 -7.67
N VAL A 282 -21.10 8.63 -7.04
CA VAL A 282 -21.90 7.58 -7.67
C VAL A 282 -23.28 7.63 -7.02
N ASP A 283 -24.32 7.93 -7.79
CA ASP A 283 -25.71 8.05 -7.33
C ASP A 283 -25.89 8.89 -6.04
N GLY A 284 -25.09 9.96 -5.93
CA GLY A 284 -25.09 10.89 -4.79
C GLY A 284 -24.19 10.47 -3.60
N ALA A 285 -23.70 9.24 -3.57
CA ALA A 285 -22.72 8.80 -2.58
C ALA A 285 -21.31 9.32 -2.94
N LYS A 286 -20.56 9.76 -1.93
CA LYS A 286 -19.18 10.23 -2.14
C LYS A 286 -18.22 9.06 -2.03
N VAL A 287 -17.37 8.89 -3.04
CA VAL A 287 -16.41 7.79 -3.13
C VAL A 287 -15.00 8.36 -3.12
N SER A 288 -14.15 7.74 -2.30
CA SER A 288 -12.69 7.84 -2.38
C SER A 288 -12.14 6.49 -2.80
N GLN A 289 -11.45 6.43 -3.94
CA GLN A 289 -10.82 5.23 -4.46
C GLN A 289 -9.30 5.39 -4.48
N THR A 290 -8.58 4.49 -3.81
CA THR A 290 -7.13 4.32 -3.96
C THR A 290 -6.84 3.07 -4.78
N VAL A 291 -5.71 3.04 -5.47
CA VAL A 291 -5.24 1.84 -6.17
C VAL A 291 -3.78 1.63 -5.86
N SER A 292 -3.45 0.40 -5.49
CA SER A 292 -2.08 -0.04 -5.19
C SER A 292 -1.73 -1.23 -6.08
N GLY A 293 -0.44 -1.49 -6.26
CA GLY A 293 0.07 -2.62 -7.01
C GLY A 293 1.09 -3.40 -6.19
N ARG A 294 1.20 -4.71 -6.47
CA ARG A 294 2.26 -5.55 -5.89
C ARG A 294 3.43 -5.64 -6.89
N PRO A 295 4.65 -5.20 -6.52
CA PRO A 295 5.80 -5.20 -7.41
C PRO A 295 5.99 -6.55 -8.13
N GLY A 296 6.12 -6.50 -9.46
CA GLY A 296 6.24 -7.63 -10.40
C GLY A 296 5.29 -8.80 -10.16
N THR A 297 4.05 -8.49 -9.81
CA THR A 297 2.88 -9.35 -10.06
C THR A 297 1.87 -8.54 -10.87
N LYS A 298 1.05 -9.20 -11.68
CA LYS A 298 -0.05 -8.58 -12.44
C LYS A 298 -1.28 -8.45 -11.54
N ALA A 299 -1.15 -7.66 -10.48
CA ALA A 299 -2.18 -7.52 -9.46
C ALA A 299 -2.37 -6.07 -9.00
N LEU A 300 -3.62 -5.66 -8.86
CA LEU A 300 -4.01 -4.37 -8.29
C LEU A 300 -4.94 -4.57 -7.09
N THR A 301 -4.78 -3.75 -6.07
CA THR A 301 -5.72 -3.65 -4.94
C THR A 301 -6.36 -2.28 -4.91
N TYR A 302 -7.68 -2.29 -4.99
CA TYR A 302 -8.56 -1.14 -4.90
C TYR A 302 -8.96 -0.93 -3.45
N GLY A 303 -8.80 0.28 -2.92
CA GLY A 303 -9.39 0.67 -1.64
C GLY A 303 -10.54 1.62 -1.91
N PHE A 304 -11.72 1.35 -1.36
CA PHE A 304 -12.91 2.16 -1.51
C PHE A 304 -13.38 2.65 -0.15
N ARG A 305 -13.69 3.94 -0.05
CA ARG A 305 -14.49 4.52 1.03
C ARG A 305 -15.73 5.16 0.42
N VAL A 306 -16.91 4.65 0.77
CA VAL A 306 -18.19 5.11 0.22
C VAL A 306 -19.02 5.73 1.33
N LYS A 307 -19.19 7.05 1.29
CA LYS A 307 -19.97 7.80 2.28
C LYS A 307 -21.41 7.96 1.82
N ASN A 308 -22.33 7.63 2.74
CA ASN A 308 -23.78 7.73 2.56
C ASN A 308 -24.32 7.00 1.31
N PRO A 309 -23.94 5.75 1.02
CA PRO A 309 -24.58 4.99 -0.04
C PRO A 309 -26.06 4.78 0.30
N SER A 310 -26.95 4.88 -0.69
CA SER A 310 -28.39 4.69 -0.54
C SER A 310 -28.82 3.22 -0.46
N GLY A 311 -27.88 2.29 -0.66
CA GLY A 311 -28.09 0.84 -0.58
C GLY A 311 -26.76 0.09 -0.64
N ASP A 312 -26.83 -1.22 -0.90
CA ASP A 312 -25.63 -2.06 -1.06
C ASP A 312 -24.74 -1.55 -2.20
N VAL A 313 -23.43 -1.70 -2.03
CA VAL A 313 -22.44 -1.30 -3.03
C VAL A 313 -22.03 -2.54 -3.82
N TYR A 314 -21.91 -2.39 -5.13
CA TYR A 314 -21.45 -3.46 -6.01
C TYR A 314 -20.21 -3.01 -6.76
N PHE A 315 -19.23 -3.90 -6.86
CA PHE A 315 -18.05 -3.71 -7.69
C PHE A 315 -18.04 -4.77 -8.80
N LEU A 316 -18.18 -4.31 -10.02
CA LEU A 316 -18.29 -5.13 -11.23
C LEU A 316 -16.91 -5.28 -11.86
N ILE A 317 -16.60 -6.49 -12.33
CA ILE A 317 -15.36 -6.81 -13.01
C ILE A 317 -15.73 -7.60 -14.26
N LYS A 318 -15.15 -7.25 -15.41
CA LYS A 318 -15.41 -7.92 -16.68
C LYS A 318 -14.21 -8.75 -17.12
N GLY A 319 -14.39 -10.06 -17.24
CA GLY A 319 -13.36 -10.98 -17.73
C GLY A 319 -13.08 -12.11 -16.76
N ASP A 320 -12.47 -13.17 -17.28
CA ASP A 320 -12.17 -14.39 -16.54
C ASP A 320 -10.69 -14.40 -16.11
N GLY A 321 -10.31 -15.36 -15.25
CA GLY A 321 -8.91 -15.57 -14.87
C GLY A 321 -8.38 -14.64 -13.76
N PHE A 322 -9.27 -13.99 -13.01
CA PHE A 322 -8.89 -13.21 -11.84
C PHE A 322 -9.10 -14.00 -10.55
N THR A 323 -8.09 -14.02 -9.70
CA THR A 323 -8.28 -14.32 -8.28
C THR A 323 -8.73 -13.03 -7.60
N VAL A 324 -9.95 -13.07 -7.04
CA VAL A 324 -10.56 -11.92 -6.34
C VAL A 324 -10.60 -12.19 -4.85
N SER A 325 -10.05 -11.27 -4.07
CA SER A 325 -10.26 -11.23 -2.61
C SER A 325 -10.83 -9.89 -2.20
N SER A 326 -11.62 -9.89 -1.14
CA SER A 326 -12.24 -8.68 -0.59
C SER A 326 -12.26 -8.71 0.92
N THR A 327 -12.11 -7.55 1.56
CA THR A 327 -12.25 -7.41 3.02
C THR A 327 -13.69 -7.27 3.47
N ALA A 328 -14.62 -6.99 2.56
CA ALA A 328 -16.05 -6.85 2.83
C ALA A 328 -16.90 -7.45 1.71
N GLY A 329 -18.13 -7.81 2.04
CA GLY A 329 -19.06 -8.36 1.06
C GLY A 329 -18.73 -9.77 0.56
N LYS A 330 -19.43 -10.18 -0.50
CA LYS A 330 -19.35 -11.53 -1.08
C LYS A 330 -19.13 -11.45 -2.59
N TRP A 331 -18.04 -12.07 -3.03
CA TRP A 331 -17.72 -12.21 -4.45
C TRP A 331 -18.53 -13.36 -5.07
N SER A 332 -19.03 -13.15 -6.28
CA SER A 332 -19.67 -14.18 -7.10
C SER A 332 -18.94 -14.29 -8.43
N ALA A 333 -18.20 -15.38 -8.61
CA ALA A 333 -17.52 -15.68 -9.88
C ALA A 333 -18.50 -15.92 -11.04
N LYS A 334 -19.73 -16.36 -10.75
CA LYS A 334 -20.77 -16.59 -11.77
C LYS A 334 -21.25 -15.29 -12.42
N THR A 335 -21.34 -14.23 -11.62
CA THR A 335 -21.85 -12.92 -12.08
C THR A 335 -20.74 -11.90 -12.25
N SER A 336 -19.51 -12.22 -11.86
CA SER A 336 -18.36 -11.33 -11.77
C SER A 336 -18.65 -10.03 -11.01
N ILE A 337 -19.39 -10.16 -9.90
CA ILE A 337 -19.82 -9.05 -9.04
C ILE A 337 -19.42 -9.33 -7.60
N LEU A 338 -18.78 -8.34 -6.97
CA LEU A 338 -18.66 -8.24 -5.53
C LEU A 338 -19.85 -7.46 -4.99
N LYS A 339 -20.63 -8.05 -4.09
CA LYS A 339 -21.71 -7.35 -3.37
C LYS A 339 -21.24 -7.01 -1.94
N VAL A 340 -21.12 -5.73 -1.62
CA VAL A 340 -20.75 -5.20 -0.31
C VAL A 340 -22.01 -4.62 0.36
N PRO A 341 -22.44 -5.16 1.52
CA PRO A 341 -23.55 -4.61 2.28
C PRO A 341 -23.33 -3.13 2.60
N GLN A 342 -24.39 -2.31 2.56
CA GLN A 342 -24.32 -0.86 2.81
C GLN A 342 -23.54 -0.50 4.08
N LYS A 343 -23.73 -1.27 5.16
CA LYS A 343 -23.08 -1.08 6.47
C LYS A 343 -21.57 -1.38 6.48
N GLU A 344 -21.06 -2.08 5.47
CA GLU A 344 -19.64 -2.44 5.31
C GLU A 344 -18.95 -1.57 4.25
N ALA A 345 -19.68 -0.61 3.64
CA ALA A 345 -19.16 0.21 2.55
C ALA A 345 -18.37 1.44 3.00
N GLU A 346 -18.30 1.70 4.32
CA GLU A 346 -17.53 2.82 4.87
C GLU A 346 -16.05 2.74 4.47
N GLU A 347 -15.48 1.53 4.50
CA GLU A 347 -14.19 1.21 3.92
C GLU A 347 -14.08 -0.27 3.56
N PHE A 348 -13.62 -0.59 2.35
CA PHE A 348 -13.31 -1.95 1.95
C PHE A 348 -12.25 -2.00 0.85
N PHE A 349 -11.57 -3.15 0.76
CA PHE A 349 -10.52 -3.39 -0.23
C PHE A 349 -10.89 -4.56 -1.12
N VAL A 350 -10.55 -4.45 -2.40
CA VAL A 350 -10.73 -5.50 -3.40
C VAL A 350 -9.40 -5.73 -4.11
N SER A 351 -8.89 -6.95 -4.07
CA SER A 351 -7.64 -7.31 -4.74
C SER A 351 -7.92 -8.20 -5.92
N LEU A 352 -7.39 -7.82 -7.08
CA LEU A 352 -7.47 -8.55 -8.34
C LEU A 352 -6.07 -8.99 -8.72
N GLU A 353 -5.84 -10.29 -8.78
CA GLU A 353 -4.60 -10.89 -9.27
C GLU A 353 -4.91 -11.71 -10.52
N HIS A 354 -4.27 -11.34 -11.63
CA HIS A 354 -4.37 -12.09 -12.88
C HIS A 354 -3.61 -13.41 -12.70
N GLN A 355 -4.27 -14.53 -12.96
CA GLN A 355 -3.65 -15.87 -12.95
C GLN A 355 -2.61 -16.03 -14.05
#